data_AF-A0A396IB44-F1
#
_entry.id   AF-A0A396IB44-F1
#
_cell.length_a   1.000
_cell.length_b   1.000
_cell.length_c   1.000
_cell.angle_alpha   90.00
_cell.angle_beta   90.00
_cell.angle_gamma   90.00
#
_symmetry.space_group_name_H-M   'P 1'
#
loop_
_entity.id
_entity.type
_entity.pdbx_description
1 polymer ?
#
loop_
_entity_poly.entity_id
_entity_poly.type
_entity_poly.pdbx_seq_one_letter_code
_entity_poly.pdbx_strand_id
1 'polypeptide(L)'
;MWFVPRDFELSVAILLLLFGTPCLSSFEKTENKIKSAVFLSPKFELGPGSVINRFYYYIDFPSDHIALKSFNAEVVDEDGNPIPLHETYLHHWLVE
;
A
#
# COMPACT_ATOMS: atom_id res chain seq x y z
N MET A 1 -14.16 -30.13 53.80
CA MET A 1 -13.83 -30.06 52.37
C MET A 1 -14.87 -29.16 51.73
N TRP A 2 -14.48 -27.97 51.26
CA TRP A 2 -15.42 -27.02 50.64
C TRP A 2 -15.66 -27.48 49.20
N PHE A 3 -16.88 -27.92 48.89
CA PHE A 3 -17.26 -28.25 47.52
C PHE A 3 -17.48 -26.93 46.78
N VAL A 4 -16.54 -26.57 45.90
CA VAL A 4 -16.77 -25.49 44.94
C VAL A 4 -17.60 -26.09 43.80
N PRO A 5 -18.78 -25.54 43.49
CA PRO A 5 -19.60 -26.05 42.40
C PRO A 5 -18.84 -25.87 41.07
N ARG A 6 -18.86 -26.91 40.24
CA ARG A 6 -18.14 -26.97 38.94
C ARG A 6 -18.42 -25.77 38.03
N ASP A 7 -19.62 -25.22 38.13
CA ASP A 7 -20.05 -24.08 37.33
C ASP A 7 -19.35 -22.77 37.75
N PHE A 8 -18.97 -22.66 39.03
CA PHE A 8 -18.19 -21.54 39.54
C PHE A 8 -16.73 -21.59 39.06
N GLU A 9 -16.14 -22.78 39.02
CA GLU A 9 -14.80 -23.01 38.46
C GLU A 9 -14.74 -22.65 36.97
N LEU A 10 -15.77 -23.05 36.20
CA LEU A 10 -15.87 -22.71 34.78
C LEU A 10 -16.03 -21.20 34.56
N SER A 11 -16.85 -20.53 35.38
CA SER A 11 -17.05 -19.08 35.31
C SER A 11 -15.75 -18.30 35.62
N VAL A 12 -15.02 -18.72 36.66
CA VAL A 12 -13.73 -18.13 37.02
C VAL A 12 -12.68 -18.39 35.94
N ALA A 13 -12.64 -19.59 35.35
CA ALA A 13 -11.74 -19.90 34.26
C ALA A 13 -11.99 -19.04 33.01
N ILE A 14 -13.26 -18.81 32.64
CA ILE A 14 -13.63 -17.94 31.52
C ILE A 14 -13.23 -16.48 31.79
N LEU A 15 -13.47 -16.01 33.02
CA LEU A 15 -13.09 -14.66 33.43
C LEU A 15 -11.56 -14.47 33.36
N LEU A 16 -10.79 -15.42 33.88
CA LEU A 16 -9.32 -15.39 33.81
C LEU A 16 -8.80 -15.47 32.37
N LEU A 17 -9.49 -16.17 31.47
CA LEU A 17 -9.18 -16.19 30.05
C LEU A 17 -9.38 -14.83 29.40
N LEU A 18 -10.50 -14.14 29.69
CA LEU A 18 -10.81 -12.82 29.14
C LEU A 18 -9.87 -11.72 29.65
N PHE A 19 -9.45 -11.78 30.93
CA PHE A 19 -8.52 -10.82 31.53
C PHE A 19 -7.05 -11.18 31.29
N GLY A 20 -6.73 -12.45 31.03
CA GLY A 20 -5.38 -12.96 30.83
C GLY A 20 -4.92 -12.92 29.37
N THR A 21 -5.83 -12.79 28.42
CA THR A 21 -5.47 -12.43 27.05
C THR A 21 -5.23 -10.93 26.99
N PRO A 22 -3.98 -10.45 26.89
CA PRO A 22 -3.79 -9.09 26.43
C PRO A 22 -4.47 -9.01 25.06
N CYS A 23 -5.46 -8.12 24.91
CA CYS A 23 -5.77 -7.62 23.58
C CYS A 23 -4.42 -7.20 23.01
N LEU A 24 -3.91 -7.93 22.02
CA LEU A 24 -2.81 -7.46 21.21
C LEU A 24 -3.37 -6.26 20.43
N SER A 25 -3.53 -5.13 21.10
CA SER A 25 -3.40 -3.86 20.42
C SER A 25 -1.93 -3.84 20.03
N SER A 26 -1.65 -4.28 18.80
CA SER A 26 -0.38 -3.98 18.15
C SER A 26 -0.35 -2.48 17.91
N PHE A 27 -0.18 -1.71 18.99
CA PHE A 27 0.33 -0.36 18.91
C PHE A 27 1.81 -0.49 18.63
N GLU A 28 2.13 -0.98 17.43
CA GLU A 28 3.42 -0.71 16.83
C GLU A 28 3.53 0.80 16.82
N LYS A 29 4.52 1.31 17.55
CA LYS A 29 4.94 2.70 17.51
C LYS A 29 5.18 3.02 16.03
N THR A 30 4.28 3.80 15.42
CA THR A 30 4.30 4.13 13.99
C THR A 30 5.47 5.06 13.69
N GLU A 31 6.70 4.60 13.85
CA GLU A 31 7.83 5.19 13.17
C GLU A 31 7.55 5.06 11.67
N ASN A 32 7.67 6.18 10.94
CA ASN A 32 7.22 6.37 9.57
C ASN A 32 7.60 5.20 8.62
N LYS A 33 6.76 4.16 8.53
CA LYS A 33 6.88 3.04 7.57
C LYS A 33 6.53 3.46 6.12
N ILE A 34 6.48 4.76 5.82
CA ILE A 34 6.22 5.25 4.47
C ILE A 34 7.49 5.06 3.65
N LYS A 35 7.46 4.11 2.70
CA LYS A 35 8.52 3.91 1.71
C LYS A 35 8.15 4.66 0.42
N SER A 36 9.15 5.18 -0.27
CA SER A 36 9.00 5.80 -1.59
C SER A 36 9.96 5.14 -2.56
N ALA A 37 9.49 4.89 -3.78
CA ALA A 37 10.25 4.29 -4.86
C ALA A 37 9.77 4.89 -6.19
N VAL A 38 10.65 4.84 -7.19
CA VAL A 38 10.37 5.29 -8.57
C VAL A 38 10.44 4.07 -9.47
N PHE A 39 9.46 3.95 -10.37
CA PHE A 39 9.36 2.86 -11.32
C PHE A 39 9.19 3.43 -12.73
N LEU A 40 9.82 2.80 -13.71
CA LEU A 40 9.72 3.21 -15.11
C LEU A 40 8.78 2.27 -15.86
N SER A 41 7.90 2.84 -16.66
CA SER A 41 7.11 2.07 -17.62
C SER A 41 7.99 1.64 -18.81
N PRO A 42 7.52 0.69 -19.63
CA PRO A 42 8.09 0.48 -20.95
C PRO A 42 8.09 1.77 -21.77
N LYS A 43 9.16 1.99 -22.53
CA LYS A 43 9.28 3.14 -23.42
C LYS A 43 8.17 3.18 -24.47
N PHE A 44 7.79 4.38 -24.88
CA PHE A 44 6.84 4.62 -25.95
C PHE A 44 7.28 5.83 -26.77
N GLU A 45 6.88 5.86 -28.04
CA GLU A 45 7.20 6.95 -28.95
C GLU A 45 5.96 7.80 -29.21
N LEU A 46 6.13 9.12 -29.22
CA LEU A 46 5.10 10.08 -29.57
C LEU A 46 5.62 11.06 -30.61
N GLY A 47 4.86 11.23 -31.69
CA GLY A 47 5.09 12.28 -32.67
C GLY A 47 4.16 13.48 -32.46
N PRO A 48 4.39 14.61 -33.15
CA PRO A 48 3.50 15.77 -33.09
C PRO A 48 2.05 15.40 -33.42
N GLY A 49 1.12 15.80 -32.54
CA GLY A 49 -0.32 15.52 -32.68
C GLY A 49 -0.75 14.09 -32.40
N SER A 50 0.18 13.20 -32.01
CA SER A 50 -0.14 11.83 -31.63
C SER A 50 -0.75 11.77 -30.22
N VAL A 51 -1.66 10.84 -30.00
CA VAL A 51 -2.26 10.56 -28.68
C VAL A 51 -2.09 9.09 -28.37
N ILE A 52 -1.70 8.78 -27.14
CA ILE A 52 -1.48 7.42 -26.67
C ILE A 52 -2.31 7.18 -25.40
N ASN A 53 -3.00 6.04 -25.36
CA ASN A 53 -3.68 5.56 -24.16
C ASN A 53 -3.29 4.08 -23.97
N ARG A 54 -2.46 3.81 -22.95
CA ARG A 54 -1.90 2.49 -22.69
C ARG A 54 -1.95 2.17 -21.21
N PHE A 55 -2.19 0.89 -20.94
CA PHE A 55 -2.06 0.30 -19.61
C PHE A 55 -0.81 -0.58 -19.61
N TYR A 56 0.09 -0.32 -18.67
CA TYR A 56 1.32 -1.07 -18.51
C TYR A 56 1.18 -2.00 -17.31
N TYR A 57 1.28 -3.29 -17.58
CA TYR A 57 1.27 -4.33 -16.55
C TYR A 57 2.71 -4.82 -16.31
N TYR A 58 2.93 -5.47 -15.16
CA TYR A 58 4.23 -6.08 -14.81
C TYR A 58 5.40 -5.08 -14.72
N ILE A 59 5.11 -3.84 -14.34
CA ILE A 59 6.13 -2.93 -13.85
C ILE A 59 6.65 -3.51 -12.51
N ASP A 60 7.90 -3.26 -12.14
CA ASP A 60 8.52 -3.70 -10.86
C ASP A 60 7.85 -3.10 -9.59
N PHE A 61 6.64 -2.57 -9.74
CA PHE A 61 5.79 -2.08 -8.68
C PHE A 61 5.41 -3.21 -7.70
N PRO A 62 5.47 -2.97 -6.38
CA PRO A 62 5.23 -4.00 -5.38
C PRO A 62 3.81 -4.56 -5.48
N SER A 63 3.70 -5.89 -5.55
CA SER A 63 2.44 -6.62 -5.68
C SER A 63 1.90 -7.19 -4.35
N ASP A 64 2.58 -6.94 -3.24
CA ASP A 64 2.13 -7.37 -1.90
C ASP A 64 1.14 -6.34 -1.31
N HIS A 65 0.68 -6.59 -0.08
CA HIS A 65 -0.24 -5.74 0.66
C HIS A 65 0.40 -4.37 0.94
N ILE A 66 0.07 -3.39 0.10
CA ILE A 66 0.51 -2.01 0.23
C ILE A 66 -0.69 -1.08 0.41
N ALA A 67 -0.51 -0.02 1.18
CA ALA A 67 -1.41 1.12 1.22
C ALA A 67 -0.72 2.31 0.53
N LEU A 68 -1.32 2.82 -0.54
CA LEU A 68 -0.79 3.98 -1.25
C LEU A 68 -1.16 5.27 -0.52
N LYS A 69 -0.14 6.01 -0.08
CA LYS A 69 -0.31 7.34 0.52
C LYS A 69 -0.36 8.45 -0.53
N SER A 70 0.50 8.36 -1.54
CA SER A 70 0.64 9.35 -2.61
C SER A 70 1.23 8.70 -3.84
N PHE A 71 0.80 9.15 -5.02
CA PHE A 71 1.29 8.69 -6.31
C PHE A 71 1.48 9.89 -7.23
N ASN A 72 2.65 9.99 -7.86
CA ASN A 72 2.97 11.02 -8.85
C ASN A 72 3.48 10.31 -10.10
N ALA A 73 3.12 10.83 -11.28
CA ALA A 73 3.65 10.38 -12.55
C ALA A 73 4.11 11.57 -13.38
N GLU A 74 5.17 11.35 -14.15
CA GLU A 74 5.73 12.30 -15.09
C GLU A 74 6.18 11.57 -16.36
N VAL A 75 6.23 12.29 -17.47
CA VAL A 75 6.83 11.79 -18.70
C VAL A 75 8.29 12.20 -18.70
N VAL A 76 9.18 11.25 -18.91
CA VAL A 76 10.63 11.48 -18.97
C VAL A 76 11.19 11.08 -20.34
N ASP A 77 12.32 11.68 -20.71
CA ASP A 77 13.12 11.25 -21.86
C ASP A 77 13.96 9.99 -21.55
N GLU A 78 14.74 9.54 -22.53
CA GLU A 78 15.59 8.34 -22.41
C GLU A 78 16.71 8.50 -21.35
N ASP A 79 17.06 9.73 -20.99
CA ASP A 79 18.04 10.05 -19.93
C ASP A 79 17.36 10.21 -18.56
N GLY A 80 16.04 10.10 -18.49
CA GLY A 80 15.24 10.26 -17.28
C GLY A 80 14.92 11.71 -16.92
N ASN A 81 15.11 12.66 -17.83
CA ASN A 81 14.75 14.06 -17.58
C ASN A 81 13.26 14.29 -17.84
N PRO A 82 12.56 15.06 -16.99
CA PRO A 82 11.14 15.35 -17.18
C PRO A 82 10.90 16.21 -18.43
N ILE A 83 9.95 15.79 -19.26
CA ILE A 83 9.51 16.53 -20.43
C ILE A 83 8.48 17.59 -20.01
N PRO A 84 8.64 18.87 -20.41
CA PRO A 84 7.68 19.91 -20.06
C PRO A 84 6.26 19.65 -20.57
N LEU A 85 5.25 19.99 -19.77
CA LEU A 85 3.83 19.79 -20.12
C LEU A 85 3.36 20.57 -21.36
N HIS A 86 4.07 21.64 -21.73
CA HIS A 86 3.77 22.38 -22.96
C HIS A 86 4.25 21.65 -24.22
N GLU A 87 5.14 20.68 -24.08
CA GLU A 87 5.61 19.81 -25.16
C GLU A 87 4.80 18.51 -25.21
N THR A 88 4.51 17.91 -24.05
CA THR A 88 3.72 16.68 -23.94
C THR A 88 2.62 16.84 -22.89
N TYR A 89 1.36 16.75 -23.31
CA TYR A 89 0.22 16.86 -22.39
C TYR A 89 -0.13 15.49 -21.79
N LEU A 90 -0.01 15.37 -20.47
CA LEU A 90 -0.46 14.20 -19.72
C LEU A 90 -1.83 14.50 -19.08
N HIS A 91 -2.88 13.83 -19.55
CA HIS A 91 -4.26 14.10 -19.10
C HIS A 91 -4.66 13.32 -17.83
N HIS A 92 -4.44 12.01 -17.80
CA HIS A 92 -4.78 11.13 -16.68
C HIS A 92 -3.80 9.97 -16.61
N TRP A 93 -3.59 9.45 -15.41
CA TRP A 93 -2.91 8.18 -15.17
C TRP A 93 -3.61 7.41 -14.06
N LEU A 94 -3.47 6.09 -14.08
CA LEU A 94 -4.08 5.19 -13.10
C LEU A 94 -3.05 4.11 -12.73
N VAL A 95 -3.04 3.74 -11.46
CA VAL A 95 -2.41 2.50 -10.98
C VAL A 95 -3.55 1.63 -10.46
N GLU A 96 -3.63 0.41 -10.98
CA GLU A 96 -4.60 -0.61 -10.59
C GLU A 96 -3.89 -1.79 -9.93
#